data_AF-A0ABD1BQL5-F1
#
_entry.id   AF-A0ABD1BQL5-F1
#
_cell.length_a   1.000
_cell.length_b   1.000
_cell.length_c   1.000
_cell.angle_alpha   90.00
_cell.angle_beta   90.00
_cell.angle_gamma   90.00
#
_symmetry.space_group_name_H-M   'P 1'
#
loop_
_entity.id
_entity.type
_entity.pdbx_description
1 polymer ?
#
loop_
_entity_poly.entity_id
_entity_poly.type
_entity_poly.pdbx_seq_one_letter_code
_entity_poly.pdbx_strand_id
1 'polypeptide(L)'
;MTSYEGKLAIVHSKFSESDGLSTCRIDLWILVDAAKHEWSNKVFVLPCWNTELSFQVFCLTDAGEFVLAPATTFRELPFYVLYYDPKKNAVRRVFIEGITELKLSPWDRDLDRRTISIFPGQVQNLMFL
;
A
#
# COMPACT_ATOMS: atom_id res chain seq x y z
N MET A 1 8.73 7.64 0.88
CA MET A 1 10.16 7.26 0.74
C MET A 1 10.42 6.11 1.70
N THR A 2 11.16 5.08 1.28
CA THR A 2 11.27 3.80 2.01
C THR A 2 12.68 3.22 1.85
N SER A 3 12.94 2.07 2.49
CA SER A 3 14.19 1.32 2.39
C SER A 3 13.92 0.01 1.64
N TYR A 4 14.83 -0.37 0.75
CA TYR A 4 14.80 -1.65 0.06
C TYR A 4 16.21 -2.24 0.02
N GLU A 5 16.39 -3.41 0.62
CA GLU A 5 17.71 -4.09 0.71
C GLU A 5 18.81 -3.16 1.25
N GLY A 6 18.47 -2.30 2.23
CA GLY A 6 19.39 -1.35 2.85
C GLY A 6 19.68 -0.09 2.03
N LYS A 7 19.02 0.11 0.89
CA LYS A 7 19.17 1.29 0.04
C LYS A 7 17.94 2.18 0.08
N LEU A 8 18.14 3.49 -0.14
CA LEU A 8 17.06 4.44 -0.27
C LEU A 8 16.20 4.12 -1.50
N ALA A 9 14.88 4.10 -1.33
CA ALA A 9 13.96 3.83 -2.41
C ALA A 9 12.73 4.74 -2.41
N ILE A 10 12.19 4.95 -3.61
CA ILE A 10 10.90 5.60 -3.86
C ILE A 10 9.99 4.54 -4.48
N VAL A 11 8.78 4.45 -3.96
CA VAL A 11 7.77 3.52 -4.46
C VAL A 11 6.53 4.30 -4.87
N HIS A 12 5.96 3.92 -6.01
CA HIS A 12 4.75 4.51 -6.55
C HIS A 12 3.91 3.42 -7.20
N SER A 13 2.59 3.52 -7.09
CA SER A 13 1.66 2.58 -7.71
C SER A 13 0.68 3.29 -8.64
N LYS A 14 0.40 2.66 -9.79
CA LYS A 14 -0.62 3.09 -10.75
C LYS A 14 -1.66 1.99 -10.90
N PHE A 15 -2.92 2.37 -10.80
CA PHE A 15 -4.04 1.49 -11.10
C PHE A 15 -4.47 1.72 -12.56
N SER A 16 -4.72 0.64 -13.28
CA SER A 16 -5.28 0.67 -14.63
C SER A 16 -6.36 -0.40 -14.79
N GLU A 17 -7.43 -0.04 -15.46
CA GLU A 17 -8.53 -0.94 -15.80
C GLU A 17 -8.70 -0.95 -17.32
N SER A 18 -8.71 -2.15 -17.91
CA SER A 18 -8.91 -2.35 -19.34
C SER A 18 -9.61 -3.69 -19.57
N ASP A 19 -10.62 -3.72 -20.43
CA ASP A 19 -11.33 -4.94 -20.83
C ASP A 19 -11.85 -5.80 -19.65
N GLY A 20 -12.30 -5.15 -18.57
CA GLY A 20 -12.81 -5.81 -17.37
C GLY A 20 -11.72 -6.43 -16.47
N LEU A 21 -10.44 -6.22 -16.79
CA LEU A 21 -9.30 -6.61 -15.97
C LEU A 21 -8.67 -5.38 -15.31
N SER A 22 -8.66 -5.36 -13.99
CA SER A 22 -7.93 -4.37 -13.21
C SER A 22 -6.49 -4.84 -12.94
N THR A 23 -5.54 -3.94 -13.05
CA THR A 23 -4.12 -4.18 -12.78
C THR A 23 -3.53 -3.07 -11.92
N CYS A 24 -2.64 -3.44 -11.01
CA CYS A 24 -1.80 -2.50 -10.28
C CYS A 24 -0.36 -2.64 -10.78
N ARG A 25 0.20 -1.55 -11.26
CA ARG A 25 1.62 -1.43 -11.58
C ARG A 25 2.33 -0.73 -10.43
N ILE A 26 3.41 -1.33 -9.94
CA ILE A 26 4.27 -0.77 -8.90
C ILE A 26 5.63 -0.45 -9.53
N ASP A 27 6.02 0.82 -9.48
CA ASP A 27 7.34 1.29 -9.88
C ASP A 27 8.19 1.51 -8.61
N LEU A 28 9.26 0.74 -8.46
CA LEU A 28 10.23 0.85 -7.39
C LEU A 28 11.53 1.44 -7.93
N TRP A 29 11.85 2.66 -7.50
CA TRP A 29 13.09 3.36 -7.83
C TRP A 29 14.07 3.25 -6.68
N ILE A 30 15.22 2.62 -6.91
CA ILE A 30 16.25 2.38 -5.90
C ILE A 30 17.44 3.28 -6.23
N LEU A 31 17.89 4.06 -5.26
CA LEU A 31 19.07 4.90 -5.40
C LEU A 31 20.32 4.02 -5.47
N VAL A 32 21.05 4.09 -6.58
CA VAL A 32 22.27 3.31 -6.83
C VAL A 32 23.50 4.09 -6.37
N ASP A 33 23.58 5.36 -6.77
CA ASP A 33 24.68 6.27 -6.44
C ASP A 33 24.10 7.66 -6.13
N ALA A 34 24.22 8.08 -4.87
CA ALA A 34 23.72 9.36 -4.41
C ALA A 34 24.51 10.55 -4.97
N ALA A 35 25.82 10.40 -5.19
CA ALA A 35 26.69 11.47 -5.66
C ALA A 35 26.46 11.76 -7.15
N LYS A 36 26.16 10.72 -7.93
CA LYS A 36 25.83 10.84 -9.37
C LYS A 36 24.34 11.00 -9.66
N HIS A 37 23.50 10.95 -8.63
CA HIS A 37 22.03 10.91 -8.76
C HIS A 37 21.53 9.76 -9.66
N GLU A 38 22.17 8.60 -9.60
CA GLU A 38 21.80 7.43 -10.41
C GLU A 38 20.74 6.57 -9.70
N TRP A 39 19.67 6.25 -10.43
CA TRP A 39 18.56 5.43 -9.95
C TRP A 39 18.36 4.20 -10.84
N SER A 40 18.00 3.08 -10.21
CA SER A 40 17.55 1.87 -10.91
C SER A 40 16.05 1.68 -10.70
N ASN A 41 15.34 1.30 -11.77
CA ASN A 41 13.90 1.05 -11.71
C ASN A 41 13.60 -0.44 -11.80
N LYS A 42 12.74 -0.92 -10.90
CA LYS A 42 12.09 -2.23 -10.97
C LYS A 42 10.59 -2.03 -11.10
N VAL A 43 9.96 -2.78 -11.98
CA VAL A 43 8.52 -2.71 -12.24
C VAL A 43 7.88 -4.03 -11.85
N PHE A 44 6.80 -3.96 -11.10
CA PHE A 44 5.97 -5.12 -10.76
C PHE A 44 4.55 -4.87 -11.23
N VAL A 45 3.90 -5.90 -11.78
CA VAL A 45 2.51 -5.83 -12.23
C VAL A 45 1.77 -6.98 -11.57
N LEU A 46 0.71 -6.66 -10.84
CA LEU A 46 -0.15 -7.62 -10.20
C LEU A 46 -1.60 -7.43 -10.67
N PRO A 47 -2.36 -8.52 -10.87
CA PRO A 47 -3.79 -8.43 -11.12
C PRO A 47 -4.47 -7.85 -9.87
N CYS A 48 -5.32 -6.85 -10.06
CA CYS A 48 -6.18 -6.32 -9.00
C CYS A 48 -7.46 -7.13 -9.00
N TRP A 49 -7.71 -7.86 -7.92
CA TRP A 49 -8.86 -8.77 -7.81
C TRP A 49 -10.19 -8.07 -7.51
N ASN A 50 -10.18 -6.80 -7.08
CA ASN A 50 -11.38 -6.02 -6.84
C ASN A 50 -11.30 -4.68 -7.56
N THR A 51 -12.28 -4.41 -8.42
CA THR A 51 -12.53 -3.13 -9.10
C THR A 51 -13.03 -2.05 -8.14
N GLU A 52 -13.68 -2.45 -7.04
CA GLU A 52 -14.37 -1.54 -6.12
C GLU A 52 -13.43 -0.77 -5.17
N LEU A 53 -12.21 -1.27 -4.95
CA LEU A 53 -11.22 -0.63 -4.09
C LEU A 53 -9.91 -0.47 -4.86
N SER A 54 -9.60 0.76 -5.24
CA SER A 54 -8.27 1.10 -5.73
C SER A 54 -7.28 0.96 -4.58
N PHE A 55 -6.24 0.14 -4.75
CA PHE A 55 -5.16 -0.01 -3.76
C PHE A 55 -3.95 0.81 -4.17
N GLN A 56 -3.34 1.49 -3.21
CA GLN A 56 -2.07 2.19 -3.35
C GLN A 56 -0.99 1.52 -2.52
N VAL A 57 0.23 1.50 -3.04
CA VAL A 57 1.40 1.05 -2.28
C VAL A 57 1.74 2.10 -1.24
N PHE A 58 1.84 1.66 0.01
CA PHE A 58 2.13 2.52 1.14
C PHE A 58 3.60 2.41 1.58
N CYS A 59 4.08 1.18 1.74
CA CYS A 59 5.44 0.92 2.23
C CYS A 59 5.95 -0.46 1.79
N LEU A 60 7.21 -0.74 2.12
CA LEU A 60 7.82 -2.06 2.01
C LEU A 60 8.16 -2.60 3.39
N THR A 61 8.02 -3.91 3.56
CA THR A 61 8.55 -4.62 4.73
C THR A 61 10.06 -4.84 4.57
N ASP A 62 10.75 -5.12 5.68
CA ASP A 62 12.17 -5.51 5.65
C ASP A 62 12.42 -6.77 4.81
N ALA A 63 11.41 -7.62 4.65
CA ALA A 63 11.47 -8.80 3.79
C ALA A 63 11.34 -8.48 2.29
N GLY A 64 11.04 -7.22 1.94
CA GLY A 64 10.83 -6.75 0.57
C GLY A 64 9.41 -7.00 0.05
N GLU A 65 8.44 -7.21 0.94
CA GLU A 65 7.03 -7.30 0.55
C GLU A 65 6.44 -5.89 0.45
N PHE A 66 5.62 -5.64 -0.57
CA PHE A 66 4.89 -4.39 -0.69
C PHE A 66 3.63 -4.45 0.17
N VAL A 67 3.37 -3.39 0.94
CA VAL A 67 2.11 -3.23 1.68
C VAL A 67 1.23 -2.25 0.90
N LEU A 68 0.06 -2.73 0.50
CA LEU A 68 -0.93 -1.96 -0.21
C LEU A 68 -2.15 -1.71 0.69
N ALA A 69 -2.64 -0.48 0.67
CA ALA A 69 -3.84 -0.07 1.37
C ALA A 69 -4.85 0.55 0.39
N PRO A 70 -6.17 0.49 0.66
CA PRO A 70 -7.15 1.20 -0.13
C PRO A 70 -6.85 2.70 -0.20
N ALA A 71 -6.97 3.25 -1.41
CA ALA A 71 -6.72 4.65 -1.73
C ALA A 71 -7.87 5.56 -1.32
N THR A 72 -9.09 5.03 -1.27
CA THR A 72 -10.30 5.74 -0.88
C THR A 72 -10.91 5.15 0.38
N THR A 73 -11.71 5.95 1.09
CA THR A 73 -12.25 5.56 2.39
C THR A 73 -13.21 4.37 2.28
N PHE A 74 -12.89 3.37 3.08
CA PHE A 74 -13.64 2.16 3.35
C PHE A 74 -15.10 2.45 3.74
N ARG A 75 -16.04 2.03 2.90
CA ARG A 75 -17.43 1.81 3.33
C ARG A 75 -17.63 0.44 3.98
N GLU A 76 -16.63 -0.43 3.89
CA GLU A 76 -16.75 -1.83 4.30
C GLU A 76 -15.81 -2.18 5.45
N LEU A 77 -16.42 -2.64 6.53
CA LEU A 77 -15.78 -3.32 7.64
C LEU A 77 -15.81 -4.83 7.37
N PRO A 78 -14.79 -5.61 7.78
CA PRO A 78 -13.56 -5.19 8.45
C PRO A 78 -12.50 -4.61 7.50
N PHE A 79 -11.64 -3.73 8.04
CA PHE A 79 -10.52 -3.16 7.29
C PHE A 79 -9.48 -4.23 6.97
N TYR A 80 -8.81 -4.10 5.83
CA TYR A 80 -7.69 -4.96 5.50
C TYR A 80 -6.66 -4.23 4.63
N VAL A 81 -5.42 -4.73 4.69
CA VAL A 81 -4.33 -4.38 3.79
C VAL A 81 -3.89 -5.62 3.01
N LEU A 82 -3.23 -5.40 1.88
CA LEU A 82 -2.67 -6.47 1.07
C LEU A 82 -1.14 -6.45 1.21
N TYR A 83 -0.55 -7.61 1.44
CA TYR A 83 0.89 -7.80 1.33
C TYR A 83 1.18 -8.53 0.03
N TYR A 84 1.99 -7.94 -0.83
CA TYR A 84 2.45 -8.52 -2.08
C TYR A 84 3.91 -8.93 -1.95
N ASP A 85 4.19 -10.23 -2.10
CA ASP A 85 5.53 -10.78 -2.18
C ASP A 85 5.95 -10.88 -3.66
N PRO A 86 6.85 -10.01 -4.15
CA PRO A 86 7.28 -10.03 -5.54
C PRO A 86 8.15 -11.27 -5.88
N LYS A 87 8.77 -11.92 -4.89
CA LYS A 87 9.59 -13.12 -5.12
C LYS A 87 8.71 -14.34 -5.36
N LYS A 88 7.58 -14.43 -4.65
CA LYS A 88 6.60 -15.52 -4.79
C LYS A 88 5.48 -15.19 -5.78
N ASN A 89 5.42 -13.94 -6.24
CA ASN A 89 4.30 -13.39 -6.99
C ASN A 89 2.94 -13.70 -6.35
N ALA A 90 2.87 -13.53 -5.03
CA ALA A 90 1.71 -13.90 -4.22
C ALA A 90 1.21 -12.72 -3.40
N VAL A 91 -0.10 -12.63 -3.22
CA VAL A 91 -0.73 -11.64 -2.35
C VAL A 91 -1.44 -12.34 -1.20
N ARG A 92 -1.24 -11.79 0.00
CA ARG A 92 -2.02 -12.16 1.18
C ARG A 92 -2.82 -10.97 1.69
N ARG A 93 -4.05 -11.23 2.11
CA ARG A 93 -4.92 -10.26 2.77
C ARG A 93 -4.72 -10.35 4.28
N VAL A 94 -4.54 -9.20 4.93
CA VAL A 94 -4.43 -9.12 6.39
C VAL A 94 -5.50 -8.16 6.89
N PHE A 95 -6.42 -8.68 7.68
CA PHE A 95 -7.45 -7.89 8.32
C PHE A 95 -6.85 -7.10 9.48
N ILE A 96 -7.26 -5.83 9.59
CA ILE A 96 -6.91 -4.97 10.71
C ILE A 96 -8.01 -5.13 11.75
N GLU A 97 -7.64 -5.76 12.86
CA GLU A 97 -8.51 -5.92 14.02
C GLU A 97 -8.56 -4.64 14.86
N GLY A 98 -9.58 -4.52 15.72
CA GLY A 98 -9.70 -3.40 16.66
C GLY A 98 -10.37 -2.13 16.11
N ILE A 99 -10.68 -2.07 14.82
CA ILE A 99 -11.49 -0.99 14.23
C ILE A 99 -12.89 -1.53 13.95
N THR A 100 -13.82 -1.31 14.87
CA THR A 100 -15.20 -1.83 14.81
C THR A 100 -16.24 -0.80 14.42
N GLU A 101 -15.92 0.48 14.57
CA GLU A 101 -16.84 1.58 14.25
C GLU A 101 -16.10 2.70 13.53
N LEU A 102 -16.73 3.22 12.47
CA LEU A 102 -16.35 4.50 11.89
C LEU A 102 -17.33 5.56 12.38
N LYS A 103 -16.92 6.37 13.35
CA LYS A 103 -17.67 7.60 13.68
C LYS A 103 -17.49 8.61 12.56
N LEU A 104 -18.32 8.49 11.54
CA LEU A 104 -18.47 9.48 10.47
C LEU A 104 -19.59 10.43 10.87
N SER A 105 -19.33 11.73 10.85
CA SER A 105 -20.43 12.70 10.98
C SER A 105 -21.23 12.72 9.67
N PRO A 106 -22.57 12.87 9.70
CA PRO A 106 -23.40 12.86 8.49
C PRO A 106 -23.07 13.98 7.48
N TRP A 107 -22.42 15.04 7.96
CA TRP A 107 -22.04 16.22 7.17
C TRP A 107 -20.61 16.15 6.65
N ASP A 108 -19.85 15.13 7.08
CA ASP A 108 -18.48 14.89 6.64
C ASP A 108 -18.50 14.32 5.22
N ARG A 109 -18.68 15.23 4.24
CA ARG A 109 -18.51 14.90 2.82
C ARG A 109 -17.04 14.86 2.40
N ASP A 110 -16.12 15.22 3.30
CA ASP A 110 -14.66 15.17 3.11
C ASP A 110 -14.09 13.77 3.46
N LEU A 111 -14.78 12.73 2.97
CA LEU A 111 -14.36 11.32 3.04
C LEU A 111 -13.03 11.04 2.32
N ASP A 112 -12.45 12.04 1.65
CA ASP A 112 -11.21 11.93 0.88
C ASP A 112 -9.94 12.19 1.73
N ARG A 113 -10.08 12.62 2.99
CA ARG A 113 -8.94 13.06 3.84
C ARG A 113 -8.68 12.15 5.04
N ARG A 114 -8.69 10.83 4.86
CA ARG A 114 -8.14 9.91 5.88
C ARG A 114 -6.65 9.67 5.67
N THR A 115 -5.85 10.07 6.64
CA THR A 115 -4.44 9.70 6.71
C THR A 115 -4.33 8.28 7.28
N ILE A 116 -3.98 7.32 6.44
CA ILE A 116 -3.54 5.99 6.87
C ILE A 116 -2.03 6.09 7.12
N SER A 117 -1.55 5.65 8.28
CA SER A 117 -0.12 5.51 8.57
C SER A 117 0.18 4.05 8.87
N ILE A 118 1.04 3.42 8.07
CA ILE A 118 1.45 2.01 8.24
C ILE A 118 2.94 1.97 8.52
N PHE A 119 3.30 1.41 9.68
CA PHE A 119 4.69 1.23 10.11
C PHE A 119 5.08 -0.25 10.04
N PRO A 120 5.74 -0.70 8.97
CA PRO A 120 6.26 -2.06 8.90
C PRO A 120 7.41 -2.18 9.90
N GLY A 121 7.20 -2.92 10.99
CA GLY A 121 8.24 -3.18 12.01
C GLY A 121 7.80 -2.95 13.46
N GLN A 122 6.69 -2.26 13.71
CA GLN A 122 6.11 -2.17 15.05
C GLN A 122 4.59 -2.25 15.00
N VAL A 123 4.06 -3.49 15.03
CA VAL A 123 2.70 -3.71 15.53
C VAL A 123 2.82 -3.91 17.04
N GLN A 124 3.13 -2.83 17.75
CA GLN A 124 2.85 -2.76 19.18
C GLN A 124 1.65 -1.83 19.30
N ASN A 125 0.51 -2.43 19.63
CA ASN A 125 -0.80 -1.82 19.92
C ASN A 125 -0.82 -0.28 19.87
N LEU A 126 -1.37 0.28 18.79
CA LEU A 126 -1.84 1.67 18.74
C LEU A 126 -3.15 1.84 19.52
N MET A 127 -3.21 1.30 20.73
CA MET A 127 -4.19 1.71 21.74
C MET A 127 -3.40 2.55 22.72
N PHE A 128 -3.39 3.87 22.56
CA PHE A 128 -3.29 4.90 23.61
C PHE A 128 -2.95 6.23 22.93
N LEU A 129 -3.97 7.02 22.64
CA LEU A 129 -4.02 8.48 22.83
C LEU A 129 -5.49 8.87 23.00
#